data_AF-A0A352BTF4-F1
#
_entry.id   AF-A0A352BTF4-F1
#
_cell.length_a   1.000
_cell.length_b   1.000
_cell.length_c   1.000
_cell.angle_alpha   90.00
_cell.angle_beta   90.00
_cell.angle_gamma   90.00
#
_symmetry.space_group_name_H-M   'P 1'
#
loop_
_entity.id
_entity.type
_entity.pdbx_description
1 polymer ?
#
loop_
_entity_poly.entity_id
_entity_poly.type
_entity_poly.pdbx_seq_one_letter_code
_entity_poly.pdbx_strand_id
1 'polypeptide(L)'
;MKVKNSIFVLLLVISQFPAWGQIGIGTSTPEGLLDISMAQGFVYPRIELVNTATATITTPDGNPPVIGTMIYNTKNSGTDATAVYPGLYQWNGTQWVAKFDKKDNKIYI
;
A
#
# COMPACT_ATOMS: atom_id res chain seq x y z
N MET A 1 -37.77 25.96 -27.58
CA MET A 1 -37.12 26.77 -26.52
C MET A 1 -37.27 26.17 -25.11
N LYS A 2 -38.40 25.52 -24.74
CA LYS A 2 -38.64 25.04 -23.36
C LYS A 2 -37.76 23.87 -22.88
N VAL A 3 -37.43 22.91 -23.75
CA VAL A 3 -36.65 21.70 -23.38
C VAL A 3 -35.19 22.02 -23.00
N LYS A 4 -34.55 22.98 -23.68
CA LYS A 4 -33.17 23.41 -23.35
C LYS A 4 -33.10 24.03 -21.95
N ASN A 5 -34.11 24.82 -21.58
CA ASN A 5 -34.19 25.44 -20.25
C ASN A 5 -34.43 24.40 -19.15
N SER A 6 -35.17 23.31 -19.44
CA SER A 6 -35.37 22.21 -18.50
C SER A 6 -34.12 21.36 -18.25
N ILE A 7 -33.31 21.09 -19.28
CA ILE A 7 -32.02 20.38 -19.14
C ILE A 7 -31.04 21.21 -18.30
N PHE A 8 -31.05 22.52 -18.50
CA PHE A 8 -30.18 23.43 -17.77
C PHE A 8 -30.48 23.44 -16.27
N VAL A 9 -31.76 23.48 -15.89
CA VAL A 9 -32.19 23.38 -14.49
C VAL A 9 -31.86 22.01 -13.88
N LEU A 10 -32.00 20.94 -14.67
CA LEU A 10 -31.68 19.59 -14.24
C LEU A 10 -30.20 19.44 -13.83
N LEU A 11 -29.28 19.96 -14.64
CA LEU A 11 -27.84 19.97 -14.31
C LEU A 11 -27.52 20.80 -13.06
N LEU A 12 -28.23 21.92 -12.87
CA LEU A 12 -28.04 22.83 -11.73
C LEU A 12 -28.42 22.18 -10.38
N VAL A 13 -29.37 21.24 -10.41
CA VAL A 13 -29.76 20.45 -9.23
C VAL A 13 -28.77 19.31 -8.96
N ILE A 14 -28.22 18.69 -10.02
CA ILE A 14 -27.25 17.58 -9.91
C ILE A 14 -25.91 18.05 -9.34
N SER A 15 -25.54 19.33 -9.49
CA SER A 15 -24.26 19.85 -8.98
C SER A 15 -24.19 20.10 -7.47
N GLN A 16 -25.27 19.86 -6.71
CA GLN A 16 -25.32 20.12 -5.26
C GLN A 16 -24.90 18.91 -4.40
N PHE A 17 -24.53 17.78 -5.01
CA PHE A 17 -24.17 16.56 -4.29
C PHE A 17 -22.76 16.65 -3.66
N PRO A 18 -22.59 16.31 -2.36
CA PRO A 18 -21.27 16.32 -1.72
C PRO A 18 -20.38 15.21 -2.30
N ALA A 19 -19.13 15.51 -2.63
CA ALA A 19 -18.10 14.54 -2.97
C ALA A 19 -16.92 14.70 -2.01
N TRP A 20 -16.74 13.78 -1.06
CA TRP A 20 -15.67 13.82 -0.06
C TRP A 20 -14.92 12.49 0.06
N GLY A 21 -13.60 12.60 0.20
CA GLY A 21 -12.64 11.56 0.59
C GLY A 21 -12.08 10.67 -0.52
N GLN A 22 -10.87 10.99 -1.03
CA GLN A 22 -10.13 10.24 -2.06
C GLN A 22 -9.44 8.95 -1.54
N ILE A 23 -10.13 8.14 -0.73
CA ILE A 23 -9.73 6.90 -0.01
C ILE A 23 -9.36 7.15 1.47
N GLY A 24 -10.40 7.38 2.29
CA GLY A 24 -10.35 7.13 3.74
C GLY A 24 -11.13 5.86 4.08
N ILE A 25 -10.60 5.01 4.97
CA ILE A 25 -11.26 3.80 5.51
C ILE A 25 -11.55 4.06 6.99
N GLY A 26 -12.82 4.26 7.32
CA GLY A 26 -13.24 4.56 8.71
C GLY A 26 -13.12 6.04 9.09
N THR A 27 -12.86 6.95 8.15
CA THR A 27 -12.85 8.40 8.35
C THR A 27 -13.50 9.12 7.16
N SER A 28 -14.26 10.18 7.42
CA SER A 28 -14.79 11.10 6.40
C SER A 28 -13.84 12.27 6.10
N THR A 29 -12.77 12.41 6.89
CA THR A 29 -11.76 13.45 6.80
C THR A 29 -10.37 12.81 6.74
N PRO A 30 -10.03 12.10 5.65
CA PRO A 30 -8.72 11.45 5.53
C PRO A 30 -7.58 12.46 5.55
N GLU A 31 -6.51 12.17 6.31
CA GLU A 31 -5.30 13.00 6.41
C GLU A 31 -4.27 12.71 5.30
N GLY A 32 -4.50 11.68 4.48
CA GLY A 32 -3.64 11.28 3.36
C GLY A 32 -4.43 10.63 2.22
N LEU A 33 -3.71 10.22 1.15
CA LEU A 33 -4.34 9.56 0.00
C LEU A 33 -4.96 8.21 0.37
N LEU A 34 -4.34 7.48 1.30
CA LEU A 34 -4.93 6.33 1.98
C LEU A 34 -4.80 6.57 3.47
N ASP A 35 -5.93 6.71 4.16
CA ASP A 35 -5.99 6.86 5.61
C ASP A 35 -6.92 5.79 6.21
N ILE A 36 -6.46 5.05 7.21
CA ILE A 36 -7.21 3.95 7.83
C ILE A 36 -7.39 4.26 9.32
N SER A 37 -8.59 4.73 9.67
CA SER A 37 -8.98 5.09 11.04
C SER A 37 -9.90 4.01 11.62
N MET A 38 -9.39 2.77 11.73
CA MET A 38 -10.09 1.62 12.33
C MET A 38 -9.19 0.88 13.31
N ALA A 39 -9.80 0.13 14.25
CA ALA A 39 -9.06 -0.67 15.23
C ALA A 39 -8.53 -2.01 14.67
N GLN A 40 -8.90 -2.36 13.44
CA GLN A 40 -8.42 -3.56 12.75
C GLN A 40 -7.07 -3.29 12.08
N GLY A 41 -6.22 -4.33 12.04
CA GLY A 41 -4.92 -4.23 11.37
C GLY A 41 -5.03 -4.24 9.83
N PHE A 42 -4.03 -3.66 9.18
CA PHE A 42 -3.79 -3.79 7.74
C PHE A 42 -2.83 -4.96 7.46
N VAL A 43 -3.21 -5.85 6.54
CA VAL A 43 -2.38 -7.00 6.16
C VAL A 43 -1.57 -6.66 4.91
N TYR A 44 -0.25 -6.56 5.06
CA TYR A 44 0.66 -6.43 3.93
C TYR A 44 0.66 -7.69 3.05
N PRO A 45 0.98 -7.58 1.74
CA PRO A 45 1.22 -8.74 0.90
C PRO A 45 2.30 -9.65 1.52
N ARG A 46 1.98 -10.93 1.68
CA ARG A 46 2.88 -11.94 2.24
C ARG A 46 3.68 -12.58 1.13
N ILE A 47 5.00 -12.40 1.15
CA ILE A 47 5.90 -12.82 0.07
C ILE A 47 7.05 -13.64 0.68
N GLU A 48 7.52 -14.65 -0.04
CA GLU A 48 8.73 -15.38 0.34
C GLU A 48 9.95 -14.75 -0.34
N LEU A 49 10.67 -13.89 0.38
CA LEU A 49 11.90 -13.33 -0.16
C LEU A 49 13.01 -14.39 -0.24
N VAL A 50 13.82 -14.31 -1.28
CA VAL A 50 15.02 -15.16 -1.44
C VAL A 50 16.26 -14.49 -0.83
N ASN A 51 16.40 -13.17 -1.03
CA ASN A 51 17.42 -12.32 -0.45
C ASN A 51 16.97 -10.86 -0.55
N THR A 52 17.75 -9.92 -0.02
CA THR A 52 17.41 -8.49 -0.10
C THR A 52 17.61 -7.89 -1.49
N ALA A 53 18.50 -8.40 -2.34
CA ALA A 53 18.83 -7.81 -3.64
C ALA A 53 17.83 -8.16 -4.77
N THR A 54 17.08 -9.25 -4.65
CA THR A 54 16.18 -9.72 -5.70
C THR A 54 14.80 -9.07 -5.60
N ALA A 55 14.37 -8.36 -6.64
CA ALA A 55 12.99 -7.90 -6.81
C ALA A 55 12.04 -9.10 -6.99
N THR A 56 11.47 -9.61 -5.89
CA THR A 56 10.71 -10.87 -5.86
C THR A 56 9.24 -10.70 -6.22
N ILE A 57 8.79 -9.47 -6.46
CA ILE A 57 7.42 -9.14 -6.87
C ILE A 57 7.45 -8.29 -8.13
N THR A 58 6.34 -8.25 -8.86
CA THR A 58 6.13 -7.32 -9.97
C THR A 58 4.91 -6.45 -9.69
N THR A 59 4.89 -5.26 -10.27
CA THR A 59 3.67 -4.45 -10.35
C THR A 59 2.65 -5.12 -11.29
N PRO A 60 1.38 -4.68 -11.28
CA PRO A 60 0.38 -5.19 -12.22
C PRO A 60 0.78 -5.08 -13.69
N ASP A 61 1.62 -4.09 -14.03
CA ASP A 61 2.13 -3.87 -15.38
C ASP A 61 3.36 -4.75 -15.72
N GLY A 62 3.75 -5.67 -14.84
CA GLY A 62 4.88 -6.58 -15.02
C GLY A 62 6.25 -5.96 -14.74
N ASN A 63 6.31 -4.72 -14.27
CA ASN A 63 7.56 -4.04 -13.93
C ASN A 63 8.09 -4.46 -12.55
N PRO A 64 9.39 -4.29 -12.26
CA PRO A 64 9.92 -4.40 -10.90
C PRO A 64 9.18 -3.49 -9.91
N PRO A 65 9.24 -3.78 -8.60
CA PRO A 65 8.55 -2.98 -7.61
C PRO A 65 9.07 -1.53 -7.63
N VAL A 66 8.16 -0.58 -7.48
CA VAL A 66 8.51 0.84 -7.36
C VAL A 66 9.06 1.12 -5.97
N ILE A 67 9.89 2.16 -5.85
CA ILE A 67 10.45 2.62 -4.57
C ILE A 67 9.30 2.87 -3.58
N GLY A 68 9.45 2.40 -2.35
CA GLY A 68 8.45 2.54 -1.30
C GLY A 68 7.48 1.35 -1.19
N THR A 69 7.50 0.39 -2.12
CA THR A 69 6.66 -0.82 -2.03
C THR A 69 6.94 -1.60 -0.74
N MET A 70 5.90 -1.95 0.03
CA MET A 70 6.02 -2.66 1.31
C MET A 70 5.38 -4.05 1.28
N ILE A 71 6.07 -5.03 1.87
CA ILE A 71 5.61 -6.42 1.99
C ILE A 71 5.94 -6.99 3.37
N TYR A 72 5.29 -8.10 3.72
CA TYR A 72 5.68 -8.94 4.85
C TYR A 72 6.39 -10.19 4.32
N ASN A 73 7.66 -10.36 4.66
CA ASN A 73 8.39 -11.58 4.34
C ASN A 73 7.97 -12.71 5.28
N THR A 74 7.76 -13.92 4.77
CA THR A 74 7.38 -15.09 5.58
C THR A 74 8.50 -16.12 5.73
N LYS A 75 9.66 -15.91 5.09
CA LYS A 75 10.70 -16.94 4.94
C LYS A 75 12.04 -16.51 5.54
N ASN A 76 12.72 -17.44 6.21
CA ASN A 76 14.15 -17.32 6.47
C ASN A 76 14.92 -17.77 5.22
N SER A 77 15.79 -16.92 4.68
CA SER A 77 16.63 -17.28 3.54
C SER A 77 17.99 -16.59 3.56
N GLY A 78 19.02 -17.29 3.09
CA GLY A 78 20.41 -16.84 3.09
C GLY A 78 21.10 -16.91 4.46
N THR A 79 22.42 -16.76 4.45
CA THR A 79 23.28 -16.76 5.65
C THR A 79 24.12 -15.49 5.81
N ASP A 80 24.18 -14.66 4.77
CA ASP A 80 25.15 -13.57 4.64
C ASP A 80 24.49 -12.19 4.81
N ALA A 81 25.14 -11.12 4.34
CA ALA A 81 24.66 -9.75 4.48
C ALA A 81 23.29 -9.48 3.82
N THR A 82 22.87 -10.31 2.86
CA THR A 82 21.58 -10.22 2.16
C THR A 82 20.53 -11.18 2.71
N ALA A 83 20.79 -11.82 3.86
CA ALA A 83 19.85 -12.75 4.48
C ALA A 83 18.55 -12.05 4.89
N VAL A 84 17.45 -12.76 4.73
CA VAL A 84 16.10 -12.30 5.04
C VAL A 84 15.47 -13.17 6.13
N TYR A 85 14.62 -12.54 6.94
CA TYR A 85 13.88 -13.16 8.04
C TYR A 85 12.43 -12.66 8.00
N PRO A 86 11.47 -13.35 8.64
CA PRO A 86 10.11 -12.88 8.73
C PRO A 86 10.02 -11.46 9.29
N GLY A 87 9.24 -10.61 8.63
CA GLY A 87 9.13 -9.19 9.01
C GLY A 87 8.77 -8.27 7.85
N LEU A 88 8.61 -6.98 8.13
CA LEU A 88 8.30 -5.97 7.12
C LEU A 88 9.54 -5.54 6.34
N TYR A 89 9.40 -5.51 5.01
CA TYR A 89 10.42 -5.02 4.09
C TYR A 89 9.84 -3.92 3.19
N GLN A 90 10.67 -2.92 2.88
CA GLN A 90 10.37 -1.90 1.88
C GLN A 90 11.40 -1.94 0.76
N TRP A 91 10.94 -1.86 -0.48
CA TRP A 91 11.82 -1.71 -1.63
C TRP A 91 12.39 -0.28 -1.70
N ASN A 92 13.71 -0.13 -1.77
CA ASN A 92 14.35 1.19 -1.89
C ASN A 92 14.72 1.57 -3.35
N GLY A 93 14.38 0.74 -4.32
CA GLY A 93 14.75 0.90 -5.73
C GLY A 93 15.82 -0.06 -6.20
N THR A 94 16.60 -0.64 -5.28
CA THR A 94 17.69 -1.57 -5.58
C THR A 94 17.66 -2.83 -4.73
N GLN A 95 17.17 -2.72 -3.49
CA GLN A 95 17.09 -3.82 -2.54
C GLN A 95 15.92 -3.64 -1.56
N TRP A 96 15.48 -4.76 -0.99
CA TRP A 96 14.60 -4.83 0.15
C TRP A 96 15.34 -4.42 1.43
N VAL A 97 14.78 -3.44 2.13
CA VAL A 97 15.28 -2.95 3.40
C VAL A 97 14.32 -3.37 4.49
N ALA A 98 14.80 -4.12 5.48
CA ALA A 98 14.01 -4.48 6.66
C ALA A 98 13.64 -3.21 7.45
N LYS A 99 12.40 -3.12 7.91
CA LYS A 99 11.92 -1.97 8.70
C LYS A 99 11.99 -2.15 10.21
N PHE A 100 12.50 -3.29 10.66
CA PHE A 100 12.84 -3.58 12.05
C PHE A 100 14.20 -4.24 12.10
N ASP A 101 14.93 -4.00 13.19
CA ASP A 101 16.26 -4.56 13.36
C ASP A 101 16.17 -6.08 13.52
N LYS A 102 17.23 -6.79 13.12
CA LYS A 102 17.31 -8.26 13.21
C LYS A 102 17.04 -8.80 14.63
N LYS A 103 17.31 -7.99 15.66
CA LYS A 103 17.03 -8.33 17.06
C LYS A 103 15.52 -8.44 17.33
N ASP A 104 14.73 -7.60 16.67
CA ASP A 104 13.26 -7.56 16.82
C ASP A 104 12.60 -8.65 15.97
N ASN A 105 13.15 -8.99 14.81
CA ASN A 105 12.65 -10.07 13.95
C ASN A 105 12.86 -11.49 14.55
N LYS A 106 13.73 -11.64 15.56
CA LYS A 106 14.00 -12.93 16.22
C LYS A 106 13.03 -13.26 17.36
N ILE A 107 12.08 -12.38 17.67
CA ILE A 107 11.09 -12.57 18.73
C ILE A 107 9.94 -13.51 18.30
N TYR A 108 9.86 -13.87 17.01
CA TYR A 108 8.88 -14.82 16.48
C TYR A 108 9.47 -16.22 16.25
N ILE A 109 10.03 -16.82 17.31
CA ILE A 109 10.24 -18.28 17.39
C ILE A 109 9.57 -18.81 18.65
#